data_AF-A0A9D3YX54-F1
#
_entry.id   AF-A0A9D3YX54-F1
#
_cell.length_a   1.000
_cell.length_b   1.000
_cell.length_c   1.000
_cell.angle_alpha   90.00
_cell.angle_beta   90.00
_cell.angle_gamma   90.00
#
_symmetry.space_group_name_H-M   'P 1'
#
loop_
_entity.id
_entity.type
_entity.pdbx_description
1 polymer ?
#
loop_
_entity_poly.entity_id
_entity_poly.type
_entity_poly.pdbx_seq_one_letter_code
_entity_poly.pdbx_strand_id
1 'polypeptide(L)'
;MRQNRSQWCRAGRPRNKTITEYMSYKAAKRDFRRAHRKAASEHMRQLNREIDESAEMNTNDFWKQVNTRRTTYNYNKSTSGIKFGESVYRDQKAITEQWGFYFERLYSPSYSEHFDGKWREHVSQNVGQLREALIPDSNATVMPEDIERCIRSCPK
;
A
#
# COMPACT_ATOMS: atom_id res chain seq x y z
N MET A 1 5.95 40.32 1.60
CA MET A 1 6.73 39.21 2.23
C MET A 1 8.23 39.45 2.20
N ARG A 2 8.86 39.62 1.02
CA ARG A 2 10.31 39.86 0.91
C ARG A 2 10.79 41.10 1.67
N GLN A 3 10.07 42.22 1.55
CA GLN A 3 10.37 43.47 2.27
C GLN A 3 10.31 43.30 3.80
N ASN A 4 9.21 42.76 4.34
CA ASN A 4 9.08 42.52 5.78
C ASN A 4 10.12 41.52 6.30
N ARG A 5 10.53 40.52 5.50
CA ARG A 5 11.64 39.62 5.84
C ARG A 5 12.96 40.39 5.94
N SER A 6 13.23 41.30 5.01
CA SER A 6 14.42 42.14 5.04
C SER A 6 14.46 43.04 6.28
N GLN A 7 13.34 43.70 6.61
CA GLN A 7 13.20 44.52 7.81
C GLN A 7 13.41 43.71 9.09
N TRP A 8 12.78 42.53 9.21
CA TRP A 8 13.00 41.62 10.35
C TRP A 8 14.46 41.14 10.47
N CYS A 9 15.12 40.86 9.35
CA CYS A 9 16.55 40.52 9.35
C CYS A 9 17.43 41.69 9.81
N ARG A 10 17.14 42.92 9.36
CA ARG A 10 17.88 44.14 9.75
C ARG A 10 17.72 44.45 11.23
N ALA A 11 16.56 44.17 11.82
CA ALA A 11 16.29 44.33 13.25
C ALA A 11 16.95 43.26 14.14
N GLY A 12 17.80 42.37 13.60
CA GLY A 12 18.47 41.32 14.37
C GLY A 12 17.66 40.03 14.55
N ARG A 13 16.63 39.81 13.72
CA ARG A 13 15.74 38.63 13.77
C ARG A 13 15.08 38.41 15.14
N PRO A 14 14.48 39.45 15.74
CA PRO A 14 13.85 39.36 17.05
C PRO A 14 12.74 38.30 17.05
N ARG A 15 12.58 37.60 18.19
CA ARG A 15 11.53 36.57 18.39
C ARG A 15 10.41 37.01 19.32
N ASN A 16 10.55 38.16 19.96
CA ASN A 16 9.55 38.67 20.91
C ASN A 16 8.29 39.12 20.16
N LYS A 17 7.13 38.75 20.71
CA LYS A 17 5.81 39.09 20.19
C LYS A 17 5.46 40.58 20.33
N THR A 18 6.17 41.32 21.18
CA THR A 18 5.98 42.77 21.33
C THR A 18 6.65 43.58 20.22
N ILE A 19 7.55 42.97 19.44
CA ILE A 19 8.34 43.66 18.41
C ILE A 19 7.59 43.69 17.08
N THR A 20 7.36 44.89 16.56
CA THR A 20 6.56 45.17 15.37
C THR A 20 7.10 44.47 14.12
N GLU A 21 8.42 44.47 13.90
CA GLU A 21 9.07 43.86 12.73
C GLU A 21 8.86 42.35 12.70
N TYR A 22 8.89 41.69 13.87
CA TYR A 22 8.61 40.28 14.00
C TYR A 22 7.14 39.98 13.64
N MET A 23 6.21 40.73 14.22
CA MET A 23 4.77 40.55 13.96
C MET A 23 4.42 40.79 12.49
N SER A 24 4.90 41.88 11.90
CA SER A 24 4.69 42.24 10.50
C SER A 24 5.27 41.21 9.52
N TYR A 25 6.43 40.63 9.84
CA TYR A 25 6.98 39.52 9.05
C TYR A 25 6.13 38.25 9.18
N LYS A 26 5.71 37.88 10.40
CA LYS A 26 4.91 36.66 10.63
C LYS A 26 3.54 36.75 9.99
N ALA A 27 2.89 37.90 10.04
CA ALA A 27 1.64 38.18 9.33
C ALA A 27 1.84 38.02 7.81
N ALA A 28 2.82 38.72 7.21
CA ALA A 28 3.10 38.60 5.79
C ALA A 28 3.46 37.17 5.34
N LYS A 29 4.15 36.39 6.20
CA LYS A 29 4.46 34.97 5.93
C LYS A 29 3.20 34.09 6.01
N ARG A 30 2.26 34.39 6.91
CA ARG A 30 0.96 33.72 6.98
C ARG A 30 0.14 34.01 5.72
N ASP A 31 0.07 35.28 5.33
CA ASP A 31 -0.75 35.70 4.18
C ASP A 31 -0.17 35.15 2.87
N PHE A 32 1.15 35.17 2.71
CA PHE A 32 1.81 34.49 1.59
C PHE A 32 1.44 33.01 1.51
N ARG A 33 1.48 32.27 2.63
CA ARG A 33 1.09 30.85 2.65
C ARG A 33 -0.39 30.63 2.38
N ARG A 34 -1.26 31.59 2.74
CA ARG A 34 -2.69 31.53 2.39
C ARG A 34 -2.87 31.75 0.88
N ALA A 35 -2.27 32.80 0.33
CA ALA A 35 -2.31 33.11 -1.09
C ALA A 35 -1.74 31.96 -1.94
N HIS A 36 -0.60 31.40 -1.56
CA HIS A 36 0.00 30.25 -2.25
C HIS A 36 -0.91 29.03 -2.23
N ARG A 37 -1.49 28.68 -1.07
CA ARG A 37 -2.43 27.55 -0.98
C ARG A 37 -3.67 27.80 -1.82
N LYS A 38 -4.22 29.02 -1.80
CA LYS A 38 -5.35 29.42 -2.63
C LYS A 38 -5.02 29.26 -4.13
N ALA A 39 -3.91 29.83 -4.59
CA ALA A 39 -3.48 29.72 -5.98
C ALA A 39 -3.23 28.26 -6.40
N ALA A 40 -2.62 27.44 -5.53
CA ALA A 40 -2.44 26.02 -5.80
C ALA A 40 -3.77 25.25 -5.90
N SER A 41 -4.73 25.54 -5.03
CA SER A 41 -6.08 24.98 -5.10
C SER A 41 -6.83 25.42 -6.35
N GLU A 42 -6.72 26.68 -6.73
CA GLU A 42 -7.34 27.24 -7.96
C GLU A 42 -6.74 26.61 -9.20
N HIS A 43 -5.42 26.50 -9.28
CA HIS A 43 -4.73 25.81 -10.37
C HIS A 43 -5.19 24.36 -10.49
N MET A 44 -5.29 23.63 -9.37
CA MET A 44 -5.77 22.24 -9.38
C MET A 44 -7.23 22.12 -9.84
N ARG A 45 -8.10 23.06 -9.42
CA ARG A 45 -9.50 23.11 -9.87
C ARG A 45 -9.60 23.36 -11.37
N GLN A 46 -8.84 24.34 -11.87
CA GLN A 46 -8.80 24.67 -13.29
C GLN A 46 -8.35 23.46 -14.12
N LEU A 47 -7.27 22.83 -13.68
CA LEU A 47 -6.75 21.60 -14.26
C LEU A 47 -7.81 20.47 -14.29
N ASN A 48 -8.59 20.27 -13.23
CA ASN A 48 -9.63 19.24 -13.24
C ASN A 48 -10.78 19.61 -14.20
N ARG A 49 -11.18 20.87 -14.20
CA ARG A 49 -12.21 21.37 -15.13
C ARG A 49 -11.80 21.15 -16.59
N GLU A 50 -10.55 21.41 -16.95
CA GLU A 50 -10.04 21.17 -18.32
C GLU A 50 -10.12 19.69 -18.72
N ILE A 51 -9.88 18.78 -17.77
CA ILE A 51 -10.04 17.34 -18.00
C ILE A 51 -11.52 17.00 -18.23
N ASP A 52 -12.41 17.53 -17.39
CA ASP A 52 -13.85 17.29 -17.49
C ASP A 52 -14.40 17.82 -18.83
N GLU A 53 -14.03 19.03 -19.23
CA GLU A 53 -14.37 19.60 -20.54
C GLU A 53 -13.81 18.77 -21.71
N SER A 54 -12.56 18.32 -21.60
CA SER A 54 -11.93 17.49 -22.64
C SER A 54 -12.58 16.10 -22.75
N ALA A 55 -13.13 15.57 -21.66
CA ALA A 55 -13.84 14.28 -21.67
C ALA A 55 -15.09 14.32 -22.55
N GLU A 56 -15.76 15.47 -22.63
CA GLU A 56 -16.98 15.67 -23.41
C GLU A 56 -16.68 16.02 -24.88
N MET A 57 -15.55 16.71 -25.15
CA MET A 57 -15.24 17.23 -26.50
C MET A 57 -14.27 16.35 -27.30
N ASN A 58 -13.22 15.81 -26.68
CA ASN A 58 -12.17 15.06 -27.38
C ASN A 58 -11.51 14.00 -26.47
N THR A 59 -11.89 12.74 -26.69
CA THR A 59 -11.37 11.57 -25.99
C THR A 59 -9.84 11.46 -26.03
N ASN A 60 -9.19 11.86 -27.13
CA ASN A 60 -7.72 11.77 -27.24
C ASN A 60 -7.01 12.80 -26.35
N ASP A 61 -7.54 14.02 -26.29
CA ASP A 61 -6.96 15.08 -25.45
C ASP A 61 -7.18 14.78 -23.96
N PHE A 62 -8.35 14.22 -23.61
CA PHE A 62 -8.62 13.69 -22.27
C PHE A 62 -7.54 12.67 -21.85
N TRP A 63 -7.31 11.63 -22.66
CA TRP A 63 -6.32 10.61 -22.32
C TRP A 63 -4.89 11.15 -22.27
N LYS A 64 -4.55 12.11 -23.13
CA LYS A 64 -3.25 12.79 -23.08
C LYS A 64 -3.05 13.54 -21.76
N GLN A 65 -4.05 14.30 -21.31
CA GLN A 65 -4.00 15.04 -20.05
C GLN A 65 -3.94 14.11 -18.83
N VAL A 66 -4.75 13.05 -18.81
CA VAL A 66 -4.77 12.02 -17.76
C VAL A 66 -3.42 11.30 -17.67
N ASN A 67 -2.87 10.86 -18.80
CA ASN A 67 -1.61 10.13 -18.82
C ASN A 67 -0.44 11.00 -18.40
N THR A 68 -0.38 12.27 -18.84
CA THR A 68 0.68 13.21 -18.42
C THR A 68 0.71 13.39 -16.90
N ARG A 69 -0.45 13.42 -16.23
CA ARG A 69 -0.52 13.46 -14.76
C ARG A 69 -0.09 12.16 -14.10
N ARG A 70 -0.49 11.00 -14.64
CA ARG A 70 -0.05 9.69 -14.12
C ARG A 70 1.47 9.57 -14.17
N THR A 71 2.11 9.97 -15.27
CA THR A 71 3.57 9.90 -15.40
C THR A 71 4.27 10.78 -14.38
N THR A 72 3.76 12.01 -14.14
CA THR A 72 4.33 12.95 -13.16
C THR A 72 4.13 12.47 -11.72
N TYR A 73 3.00 11.82 -11.42
CA TYR A 73 2.73 11.22 -10.11
C TYR A 73 3.55 9.94 -9.86
N ASN A 74 3.67 9.08 -10.88
CA ASN A 74 4.42 7.82 -10.80
C ASN A 74 5.94 8.05 -10.74
N TYR A 75 6.47 9.07 -11.43
CA TYR A 75 7.90 9.40 -11.38
C TYR A 75 8.34 9.95 -10.00
N ASN A 76 7.44 10.67 -9.30
CA ASN A 76 7.76 11.32 -8.03
C ASN A 76 7.38 10.52 -6.77
N LYS A 77 6.71 9.37 -6.92
CA LYS A 77 6.54 8.42 -5.81
C LYS A 77 7.71 7.46 -5.81
N SER A 78 8.65 7.65 -4.89
CA SER A 78 9.35 6.50 -4.31
C SER A 78 8.27 5.61 -3.70
N THR A 79 7.83 4.59 -4.44
CA THR A 79 7.01 3.51 -3.91
C THR A 79 7.74 2.89 -2.72
N SER A 80 6.98 2.56 -1.67
CA SER A 80 7.49 1.82 -0.52
C SER A 80 8.20 0.57 -1.03
N GLY A 81 9.50 0.45 -0.73
CA GLY A 81 10.29 -0.68 -1.19
C GLY A 81 10.05 -1.91 -0.30
N ILE A 82 10.17 -3.10 -0.89
CA ILE A 82 10.20 -4.36 -0.16
C ILE A 82 11.66 -4.77 0.08
N LYS A 83 11.95 -5.28 1.27
CA LYS A 83 13.28 -5.78 1.62
C LYS A 83 13.29 -7.31 1.49
N PHE A 84 14.18 -7.83 0.65
CA PHE A 84 14.48 -9.26 0.55
C PHE A 84 15.98 -9.44 0.79
N GLY A 85 16.35 -10.16 1.85
CA GLY A 85 17.74 -10.28 2.29
C GLY A 85 18.31 -8.91 2.70
N GLU A 86 19.46 -8.55 2.13
CA GLU A 86 20.12 -7.25 2.35
C GLU A 86 19.69 -6.17 1.36
N SER A 87 18.94 -6.54 0.31
CA SER A 87 18.56 -5.65 -0.79
C SER A 87 17.16 -5.08 -0.62
N VAL A 88 16.97 -3.83 -1.05
CA VAL A 88 15.67 -3.14 -1.06
C VAL A 88 15.23 -2.87 -2.49
N TYR A 89 14.08 -3.42 -2.87
CA TYR A 89 13.50 -3.33 -4.20
C TYR A 89 12.34 -2.34 -4.21
N ARG A 90 12.36 -1.36 -5.11
CA ARG A 90 11.30 -0.33 -5.26
C ARG A 90 10.61 -0.35 -6.62
N ASP A 91 11.22 -1.01 -7.59
CA ASP A 91 10.67 -1.20 -8.92
C ASP A 91 9.56 -2.27 -8.90
N GLN A 92 8.47 -2.02 -9.64
CA GLN A 92 7.30 -2.90 -9.64
C GLN A 92 7.63 -4.30 -10.17
N LYS A 93 8.44 -4.39 -11.23
CA LYS A 93 8.82 -5.66 -11.83
C LYS A 93 9.70 -6.44 -10.86
N ALA A 94 10.71 -5.78 -10.30
CA ALA A 94 11.58 -6.38 -9.30
C ALA A 94 10.81 -6.86 -8.06
N ILE A 95 9.85 -6.08 -7.54
CA ILE A 95 8.99 -6.50 -6.43
C ILE A 95 8.22 -7.79 -6.78
N THR A 96 7.65 -7.85 -7.98
CA THR A 96 6.86 -9.01 -8.43
C THR A 96 7.73 -10.25 -8.56
N GLU A 97 8.91 -10.12 -9.15
CA GLU A 97 9.89 -11.21 -9.28
C GLU A 97 10.31 -11.76 -7.90
N GLN A 98 10.60 -10.88 -6.93
CA GLN A 98 11.00 -11.32 -5.60
C GLN A 98 9.87 -12.04 -4.84
N TRP A 99 8.62 -11.61 -5.02
CA TRP A 99 7.48 -12.37 -4.51
C TRP A 99 7.38 -13.76 -5.14
N GLY A 100 7.62 -13.86 -6.45
CA GLY A 100 7.68 -15.14 -7.15
C GLY A 100 8.70 -16.09 -6.51
N PHE A 101 9.94 -15.62 -6.35
CA PHE A 101 11.00 -16.41 -5.71
C PHE A 101 10.68 -16.79 -4.26
N TYR A 102 10.05 -15.89 -3.51
CA TYR A 102 9.65 -16.18 -2.13
C TYR A 102 8.67 -17.35 -2.06
N PHE A 103 7.60 -17.30 -2.85
CA PHE A 103 6.59 -18.37 -2.84
C PHE A 103 7.13 -19.65 -3.46
N GLU A 104 7.91 -19.56 -4.53
CA GLU A 104 8.59 -20.72 -5.11
C GLU A 104 9.45 -21.43 -4.06
N ARG A 105 10.25 -20.69 -3.29
CA ARG A 105 11.06 -21.26 -2.20
C ARG A 105 10.21 -21.83 -1.05
N LEU A 106 9.08 -21.18 -0.72
CA LEU A 106 8.17 -21.64 0.34
C LEU A 106 7.53 -23.00 0.00
N TYR A 107 7.18 -23.20 -1.27
CA TYR A 107 6.53 -24.42 -1.75
C TYR A 107 7.49 -25.44 -2.36
N SER A 108 8.76 -25.08 -2.56
CA SER A 108 9.80 -26.02 -2.95
C SER A 108 10.05 -26.99 -1.79
N PRO A 109 10.02 -28.32 -2.04
CA PRO A 109 10.39 -29.30 -1.02
C PRO A 109 11.80 -29.00 -0.52
N SER A 110 11.90 -28.54 0.73
CA SER A 110 13.19 -28.35 1.38
C SER A 110 13.50 -29.58 2.21
N TYR A 111 14.68 -30.17 1.99
CA TYR A 111 15.24 -31.14 2.91
C TYR A 111 15.69 -30.36 4.16
N SER A 112 14.83 -30.34 5.18
CA SER A 112 15.25 -29.91 6.50
C SER A 112 16.11 -31.01 7.12
N GLU A 113 17.32 -30.68 7.57
CA GLU A 113 18.16 -31.62 8.36
C GLU A 113 17.46 -32.04 9.66
N HIS A 114 16.48 -31.27 10.11
CA HIS A 114 15.66 -31.56 11.29
C HIS A 114 14.34 -32.24 10.94
N PHE A 115 14.14 -32.65 9.69
CA PHE A 115 12.96 -33.42 9.32
C PHE A 115 13.05 -34.81 9.96
N ASP A 116 12.20 -35.05 10.96
CA ASP A 116 12.10 -36.35 11.59
C ASP A 116 11.28 -37.31 10.72
N GLY A 117 11.98 -37.97 9.79
CA GLY A 117 11.39 -38.99 8.92
C GLY A 117 10.80 -40.17 9.69
N LYS A 118 11.36 -40.50 10.86
CA LYS A 118 10.87 -41.61 11.71
C LYS A 118 9.54 -41.25 12.34
N TRP A 119 9.37 -40.01 12.81
CA TRP A 119 8.08 -39.52 13.30
C TRP A 119 7.01 -39.54 12.22
N ARG A 120 7.35 -39.08 11.01
CA ARG A 120 6.43 -39.13 9.86
C ARG A 120 5.98 -40.55 9.56
N GLU A 121 6.90 -41.51 9.52
CA GLU A 121 6.59 -42.93 9.32
C GLU A 121 5.70 -43.48 10.45
N HIS A 122 6.04 -43.20 11.70
CA HIS A 122 5.27 -43.61 12.87
C HIS A 122 3.82 -43.11 12.81
N VAL A 123 3.62 -41.81 12.55
CA VAL A 123 2.29 -41.21 12.40
C VAL A 123 1.53 -41.82 11.23
N SER A 124 2.19 -42.01 10.08
CA SER A 124 1.55 -42.59 8.89
C SER A 124 1.07 -44.02 9.15
N GLN A 125 1.88 -44.81 9.85
CA GLN A 125 1.54 -46.19 10.20
C GLN A 125 0.40 -46.24 11.22
N ASN A 126 0.42 -45.40 12.25
CA ASN A 126 -0.65 -45.30 13.24
C ASN A 126 -1.99 -44.87 12.59
N VAL A 127 -1.97 -43.89 11.70
CA VAL A 127 -3.16 -43.45 10.97
C VAL A 127 -3.69 -44.55 10.03
N GLY A 128 -2.79 -45.29 9.37
CA GLY A 128 -3.17 -46.46 8.55
C GLY A 128 -3.88 -47.52 9.39
N GLN A 129 -3.30 -47.89 10.54
CA GLN A 129 -3.88 -48.86 11.45
C GLN A 129 -5.22 -48.41 12.04
N LEU A 130 -5.34 -47.14 12.45
CA LEU A 130 -6.60 -46.56 12.91
C LEU A 130 -7.66 -46.59 11.81
N ARG A 131 -7.27 -46.32 10.56
CA ARG A 131 -8.17 -46.37 9.40
C ARG A 131 -8.65 -47.78 9.11
N GLU A 132 -7.79 -48.78 9.24
CA GLU A 132 -8.13 -50.19 9.06
C GLU A 132 -8.97 -50.74 10.23
N ALA A 133 -8.75 -50.23 11.44
CA ALA A 133 -9.52 -50.59 12.64
C ALA A 133 -10.88 -49.87 12.74
N LEU A 134 -11.11 -48.83 11.95
CA LEU A 134 -12.42 -48.21 11.81
C LEU A 134 -13.37 -49.17 11.10
N ILE A 135 -14.22 -49.85 11.88
CA ILE A 135 -15.36 -50.57 11.34
C ILE A 135 -16.35 -49.51 10.84
N PRO A 136 -16.71 -49.49 9.54
CA PRO A 136 -17.75 -48.60 9.06
C PRO A 136 -19.03 -48.90 9.83
N ASP A 137 -19.56 -47.91 10.55
CA ASP A 137 -20.86 -48.06 11.20
C ASP A 137 -21.94 -48.13 10.12
N SER A 138 -22.41 -49.35 9.84
CA SER A 138 -23.44 -49.62 8.84
C SER A 138 -24.81 -49.03 9.22
N ASN A 139 -24.96 -48.50 10.44
CA ASN A 139 -26.16 -47.79 10.88
C ASN A 139 -26.02 -46.26 10.81
N ALA A 140 -24.80 -45.74 10.55
CA ALA A 140 -24.56 -44.32 10.37
C ALA A 140 -24.86 -43.92 8.92
N THR A 141 -26.14 -43.90 8.55
CA THR A 141 -26.54 -43.38 7.24
C THR A 141 -26.45 -41.86 7.26
N VAL A 142 -25.32 -41.32 6.82
CA VAL A 142 -25.15 -39.87 6.66
C VAL A 142 -25.88 -39.44 5.39
N MET A 143 -27.00 -38.74 5.55
CA MET A 143 -27.73 -38.17 4.42
C MET A 143 -26.95 -36.98 3.84
N PRO A 144 -26.93 -36.78 2.50
CA PRO A 144 -26.25 -35.65 1.86
C PRO A 144 -26.62 -34.29 2.46
N GLU A 145 -27.87 -34.14 2.92
CA GLU A 145 -28.40 -32.92 3.51
C GLU A 145 -27.75 -32.59 4.87
N ASP A 146 -27.30 -33.59 5.62
CA ASP A 146 -26.63 -33.40 6.91
C ASP A 146 -25.20 -32.89 6.72
N ILE A 147 -24.52 -33.36 5.65
CA ILE A 147 -23.19 -32.88 5.25
C ILE A 147 -23.28 -31.41 4.84
N GLU A 148 -24.25 -31.06 3.99
CA GLU A 148 -24.44 -29.67 3.57
C GLU A 148 -24.78 -28.75 4.74
N ARG A 149 -25.61 -29.21 5.68
CA ARG A 149 -25.94 -28.44 6.89
C ARG A 149 -24.70 -28.19 7.74
N CYS A 150 -23.86 -29.21 7.91
CA CYS A 150 -22.62 -29.10 8.68
C CYS A 150 -21.63 -28.13 8.02
N ILE A 151 -21.44 -28.24 6.70
CA ILE A 151 -20.58 -27.33 5.91
C ILE A 151 -21.06 -25.87 6.04
N ARG A 152 -22.38 -25.63 5.99
CA ARG A 152 -22.95 -24.28 6.14
C ARG A 152 -22.80 -23.72 7.56
N SER A 153 -22.73 -24.58 8.58
CA SER A 153 -22.56 -24.18 9.99
C SER A 153 -21.11 -23.92 10.40
N CYS A 154 -20.13 -24.31 9.59
CA CYS A 154 -18.73 -24.01 9.88
C CYS A 154 -18.45 -22.50 9.74
N PRO A 155 -17.64 -21.90 10.64
CA PRO A 155 -17.24 -20.52 10.52
C PRO A 155 -16.50 -20.29 9.19
N LYS A 156 -16.88 -19.23 8.49
CA LYS A 156 -16.21 -18.79 7.25
C LYS A 156 -14.92 -18.04 7.56
#